data_AF-A0A1M3KLV1-F1
#
_entry.id   AF-A0A1M3KLV1-F1
#
_cell.length_a   1.000
_cell.length_b   1.000
_cell.length_c   1.000
_cell.angle_alpha   90.00
_cell.angle_beta   90.00
_cell.angle_gamma   90.00
#
_symmetry.space_group_name_H-M   'P 1'
#
loop_
_entity.id
_entity.type
_entity.pdbx_description
1 polymer ?
#
loop_
_entity_poly.entity_id
_entity_poly.type
_entity_poly.pdbx_seq_one_letter_code
_entity_poly.pdbx_strand_id
1 'polypeptide(L)' 'MLRLVRGAVLIAALAFALAGCAGGKPAHYYVFCEDKDGAGWKLVGVEKDAQGYLMACTYQSPDKSQSYTVRCRDTGCD' A
#
# COMPACT_ATOMS: atom_id res chain seq x y z
N MET A 1 6.14 -23.28 -39.46
CA MET A 1 6.87 -22.12 -38.90
C MET A 1 5.94 -20.99 -38.43
N LEU A 2 4.93 -20.56 -39.21
CA LEU A 2 4.02 -19.45 -38.83
C LEU A 2 3.20 -19.66 -37.54
N ARG A 3 2.86 -20.92 -37.18
CA ARG A 3 2.13 -21.26 -35.93
C ARG A 3 2.98 -21.14 -34.67
N LEU A 4 4.29 -21.42 -34.77
CA LEU A 4 5.23 -21.31 -33.65
C LEU A 4 5.54 -19.83 -33.31
N VAL A 5 5.62 -18.98 -34.33
CA VAL A 5 5.85 -17.53 -34.17
C VAL A 5 4.67 -16.85 -33.46
N ARG A 6 3.42 -17.21 -33.79
CA ARG A 6 2.22 -16.67 -33.12
C ARG A 6 2.13 -17.08 -31.65
N GLY A 7 2.51 -18.32 -31.32
CA GLY A 7 2.57 -18.79 -29.93
C GLY A 7 3.65 -18.05 -29.12
N ALA A 8 4.83 -17.86 -29.70
CA ALA A 8 5.93 -17.13 -29.04
C ALA A 8 5.58 -15.66 -28.78
N VAL A 9 4.88 -14.99 -29.71
CA VAL A 9 4.43 -13.59 -29.53
C VAL A 9 3.42 -13.46 -28.39
N LEU A 10 2.48 -14.39 -28.29
CA LEU A 10 1.50 -14.41 -27.18
C LEU A 10 2.17 -14.62 -25.82
N ILE A 11 3.10 -15.57 -25.74
CA ILE A 11 3.83 -15.86 -24.50
C ILE A 11 4.70 -14.67 -24.08
N ALA A 12 5.36 -14.01 -25.03
CA ALA A 12 6.13 -12.80 -24.75
C ALA A 12 5.23 -11.66 -24.23
N ALA A 13 4.08 -11.41 -24.86
CA ALA A 13 3.14 -10.37 -24.43
C ALA A 13 2.59 -10.62 -23.02
N LEU A 14 2.30 -11.88 -22.67
CA LEU A 14 1.90 -12.26 -21.31
C LEU A 14 3.03 -12.06 -20.29
N ALA A 15 4.28 -12.38 -20.64
CA ALA A 15 5.43 -12.17 -19.76
C ALA A 15 5.65 -10.67 -19.42
N PHE A 16 5.45 -9.77 -20.40
CA PHE A 16 5.53 -8.32 -20.16
C PHE A 16 4.37 -7.80 -19.30
N ALA A 17 3.16 -8.34 -19.48
CA ALA A 17 2.02 -7.98 -18.63
C ALA A 17 2.22 -8.41 -17.16
N LEU A 18 2.85 -9.56 -16.94
CA LEU A 18 3.17 -10.07 -15.59
C LEU A 18 4.34 -9.32 -14.92
N ALA A 19 5.30 -8.80 -15.70
CA ALA A 19 6.42 -8.01 -15.18
C ALA A 19 5.99 -6.66 -14.58
N GLY A 20 4.82 -6.13 -14.98
CA GLY A 20 4.25 -4.90 -14.42
C GLY A 20 3.72 -5.03 -12.98
N CYS A 21 3.52 -6.26 -12.47
CA CYS A 21 3.00 -6.49 -11.12
C CYS A 21 4.07 -6.47 -10.02
N ALA A 22 5.36 -6.47 -10.36
CA ALA A 22 6.44 -6.68 -9.39
C ALA A 22 7.07 -5.39 -8.82
N GLY A 23 6.81 -4.22 -9.42
CA GLY A 23 7.60 -3.00 -9.18
C GLY A 23 6.97 -1.92 -8.29
N GLY A 24 5.78 -2.14 -7.72
CA GLY A 24 4.98 -1.06 -7.13
C GLY A 24 4.97 -0.97 -5.60
N LYS A 25 5.73 -1.82 -4.89
CA LYS A 25 5.64 -1.91 -3.43
C LYS A 25 6.56 -0.89 -2.75
N PRO A 26 6.05 -0.02 -1.85
CA PRO A 26 6.87 0.89 -1.06
C PRO A 26 7.84 0.13 -0.16
N ALA A 27 9.00 0.73 0.12
CA ALA A 27 9.96 0.18 1.08
C ALA A 27 9.35 0.03 2.49
N HIS A 28 8.52 1.01 2.89
CA HIS A 28 7.84 1.07 4.17
C HIS A 28 6.38 1.39 3.99
N TYR A 29 5.52 0.63 4.67
CA TYR A 29 4.07 0.80 4.66
C TYR A 29 3.49 0.05 5.86
N TYR A 30 2.30 0.46 6.30
CA TYR A 30 1.56 -0.26 7.32
C TYR A 30 0.83 -1.45 6.70
N VAL A 31 0.87 -2.59 7.39
CA VAL A 31 0.05 -3.76 6.99
C VAL A 31 -1.41 -3.55 7.40
N PHE A 32 -1.63 -2.84 8.50
CA PHE A 32 -2.95 -2.57 9.06
C PHE A 32 -2.90 -1.32 9.96
N CYS A 33 -4.01 -0.58 10.02
CA CYS A 33 -4.26 0.47 11.03
C CYS A 33 -5.30 -0.07 12.02
N GLU A 34 -4.96 -0.18 13.29
CA GLU A 34 -5.91 -0.66 14.30
C GLU A 34 -7.05 0.33 14.54
N ASP A 35 -8.27 -0.15 14.77
CA ASP A 35 -9.45 0.69 15.05
C ASP A 35 -9.27 1.54 16.31
N LYS A 36 -8.50 1.04 17.27
CA LYS A 36 -8.05 1.77 18.45
C LYS A 36 -6.59 1.43 18.76
N ASP A 37 -5.85 2.41 19.24
CA ASP A 37 -4.49 2.17 19.75
C ASP A 37 -4.52 1.62 21.20
N GLY A 38 -3.32 1.33 21.75
CA GLY A 38 -3.16 0.86 23.12
C GLY A 38 -3.59 1.86 24.20
N ALA A 39 -3.74 3.14 23.86
CA ALA A 39 -4.25 4.20 24.74
C ALA A 39 -5.76 4.46 24.56
N GLY A 40 -6.45 3.73 23.67
CA GLY A 40 -7.88 3.84 23.41
C GLY A 40 -8.26 4.97 22.44
N TRP A 41 -7.31 5.59 21.75
CA TRP A 41 -7.54 6.57 20.70
C TRP A 41 -8.16 5.89 19.49
N LYS A 42 -9.17 6.49 18.89
CA LYS A 42 -9.92 5.89 17.79
C LYS A 42 -9.33 6.27 16.44
N LEU A 43 -9.20 5.30 15.54
CA LEU A 43 -8.85 5.56 14.14
C LEU A 43 -9.94 6.39 13.47
N VAL A 44 -9.54 7.49 12.85
CA VAL A 44 -10.43 8.43 12.16
C VAL A 44 -10.02 8.71 10.71
N GLY A 45 -8.80 8.33 10.31
CA GLY A 45 -8.31 8.55 8.95
C GLY A 45 -7.27 7.52 8.53
N VAL A 46 -7.29 7.18 7.25
CA VAL A 46 -6.32 6.29 6.61
C VAL A 46 -5.92 6.89 5.28
N GLU A 47 -4.63 7.00 5.02
CA GLU A 47 -4.10 7.42 3.72
C GLU A 47 -3.45 6.25 3.01
N LYS A 48 -3.71 6.15 1.70
CA LYS A 48 -3.11 5.14 0.82
C LYS A 48 -2.36 5.81 -0.31
N ASP A 49 -1.28 5.18 -0.77
CA ASP A 49 -0.62 5.59 -2.00
C ASP A 49 -1.44 5.21 -3.25
N ALA A 50 -0.91 5.56 -4.43
CA ALA A 50 -1.55 5.27 -5.71
C ALA A 50 -1.70 3.76 -6.00
N GLN A 51 -0.95 2.92 -5.28
CA GLN A 51 -0.93 1.46 -5.41
C GLN A 51 -1.77 0.79 -4.32
N GLY A 52 -2.36 1.55 -3.40
CA GLY A 52 -3.28 1.08 -2.37
C GLY A 52 -2.62 0.68 -1.05
N TYR A 53 -1.32 0.90 -0.87
CA TYR A 53 -0.61 0.61 0.37
C TYR A 53 -0.92 1.66 1.43
N LEU A 54 -1.07 1.22 2.69
CA LEU A 54 -1.38 2.10 3.81
C LEU A 54 -0.15 2.91 4.20
N MET A 55 -0.19 4.22 3.98
CA MET A 55 0.92 5.12 4.23
C MET A 55 0.73 5.95 5.50
N ALA A 56 -0.50 6.14 5.98
CA ALA A 56 -0.72 6.83 7.25
C ALA A 56 -2.01 6.38 7.95
N CYS A 57 -1.98 6.44 9.28
CA CYS A 57 -3.13 6.19 10.16
C CYS A 57 -3.29 7.41 11.09
N THR A 58 -4.48 8.01 11.12
CA THR A 58 -4.78 9.16 11.99
C THR A 58 -5.71 8.74 13.11
N TYR A 59 -5.30 9.03 14.34
CA TYR A 59 -5.99 8.68 15.56
C TYR A 59 -6.50 9.93 16.28
N GLN A 60 -7.65 9.82 16.92
CA GLN A 60 -8.29 10.87 17.70
C GLN A 60 -8.45 10.43 19.15
N SER A 61 -8.11 11.32 20.08
CA SER A 61 -8.26 11.11 21.52
C SER A 61 -9.72 10.84 21.90
N PRO A 62 -9.99 10.09 22.99
CA PRO A 62 -11.35 9.78 23.43
C PRO A 62 -12.25 11.00 23.70
N ASP A 63 -11.65 12.09 24.19
CA ASP A 63 -12.30 13.37 24.47
C ASP A 63 -12.43 14.28 23.22
N LYS A 64 -11.90 13.83 22.07
CA LYS A 64 -11.86 14.54 20.78
C LYS A 64 -11.07 15.85 20.79
N SER A 65 -10.22 16.09 21.79
CA SER A 65 -9.43 17.32 21.89
C SER A 65 -8.14 17.27 21.08
N GLN A 66 -7.61 16.08 20.78
CA GLN A 66 -6.31 15.89 20.13
C GLN A 66 -6.35 14.81 19.06
N SER A 67 -5.60 15.00 17.99
CA SER A 67 -5.35 13.97 16.98
C SER A 67 -3.87 13.90 16.63
N TYR A 68 -3.42 12.72 16.22
CA TYR A 68 -2.09 12.52 15.67
C TYR A 68 -2.15 11.57 14.49
N THR A 69 -1.17 11.67 13.61
CA THR A 69 -1.02 10.82 12.44
C THR A 69 0.33 10.13 12.48
N VAL A 70 0.33 8.81 12.41
CA VAL A 70 1.52 8.01 12.15
C VAL A 70 1.65 7.79 10.65
N ARG A 71 2.86 7.90 10.10
CA ARG A 71 3.10 7.90 8.65
C ARG A 71 4.33 7.07 8.31
N CYS A 72 4.21 6.25 7.26
CA CYS A 72 5.33 5.65 6.58
C CYS A 72 5.80 6.54 5.43
N ARG A 73 7.12 6.68 5.32
CA ARG A 73 7.85 7.39 4.27
C ARG A 73 8.98 6.50 3.78
N ASP A 74 9.73 6.97 2.79
CA ASP A 74 10.88 6.23 2.25
C ASP A 74 11.97 5.95 3.30
N THR A 75 12.00 6.70 4.41
CA THR A 75 13.00 6.57 5.48
C THR A 75 12.54 5.71 6.67
N GLY A 76 11.30 5.22 6.68
CA GLY A 76 10.74 4.45 7.79
C GLY A 76 9.31 4.85 8.11
N CYS A 77 8.80 4.35 9.24
CA CYS A 77 7.48 4.72 9.76
C CYS A 77 7.62 5.40 11.11
N ASP A 78 6.95 6.55 11.24
CA ASP A 78 6.84 7.37 12.45
C ASP A 78 5.41 7.35 13.00
#